data_AF-A0A930EZU3-F1
#
_entry.id   AF-A0A930EZU3-F1
#
_cell.length_a   1.000
_cell.length_b   1.000
_cell.length_c   1.000
_cell.angle_alpha   90.00
_cell.angle_beta   90.00
_cell.angle_gamma   90.00
#
_symmetry.space_group_name_H-M   'P 1'
#
loop_
_entity.id
_entity.type
_entity.pdbx_description
1 polymer ?
#
loop_
_entity_poly.entity_id
_entity_poly.type
_entity_poly.pdbx_seq_one_letter_code
_entity_poly.pdbx_strand_id
1 'polypeptide(L)'
;KDARNFGRIKIGENCFVGNNCIFLPGASMGNNCILGAGSLLNSSMPDNTVYAGVPAKFICTIEEYGDKALENNVLYPRELEANRHLLDKYIRENLPHNYKPVKR
;
A
#
# COMPACT_ATOMS: atom_id res chain seq x y z
N LYS A 1 28.12 -15.12 25.38
CA LYS A 1 27.07 -16.13 25.06
C LYS A 1 26.36 -15.61 23.82
N ASP A 2 26.36 -16.37 22.74
CA ASP A 2 25.74 -15.93 21.49
C ASP A 2 24.27 -16.33 21.48
N ALA A 3 23.39 -15.38 21.15
CA ALA A 3 21.97 -15.63 20.96
C ALA A 3 21.65 -15.55 19.47
N ARG A 4 20.99 -16.59 18.94
CA ARG A 4 20.51 -16.63 17.55
C ARG A 4 18.98 -16.55 17.56
N ASN A 5 18.41 -15.63 16.81
CA ASN A 5 16.95 -15.46 16.68
C ASN A 5 16.55 -15.71 15.22
N PHE A 6 15.78 -16.77 14.98
CA PHE A 6 15.24 -17.13 13.68
C PHE A 6 13.73 -17.32 13.80
N GLY A 7 12.99 -16.83 12.82
CA GLY A 7 11.55 -16.96 12.77
C GLY A 7 11.08 -16.93 11.33
N ARG A 8 10.26 -17.92 10.94
CA ARG A 8 9.70 -17.98 9.60
C ARG A 8 8.79 -16.77 9.37
N ILE A 9 9.05 -16.04 8.30
CA ILE A 9 8.14 -15.00 7.81
C ILE A 9 7.13 -15.66 6.87
N LYS A 10 5.85 -15.32 7.04
CA LYS A 10 4.75 -15.80 6.19
C LYS A 10 4.07 -14.61 5.53
N ILE A 11 3.89 -14.65 4.22
CA ILE A 11 3.14 -13.65 3.46
C ILE A 11 2.07 -14.40 2.69
N GLY A 12 0.81 -14.00 2.87
CA GLY A 12 -0.34 -14.58 2.17
C GLY A 12 -0.39 -14.19 0.69
N GLU A 13 -1.47 -14.61 0.04
CA GLU A 13 -1.71 -14.32 -1.38
C GLU A 13 -2.17 -12.87 -1.59
N ASN A 14 -1.90 -12.34 -2.79
CA ASN A 14 -2.33 -10.99 -3.22
C ASN A 14 -1.93 -9.85 -2.28
N CYS A 15 -0.80 -9.99 -1.59
CA CYS A 15 -0.27 -8.94 -0.73
C CYS A 15 0.52 -7.90 -1.53
N PHE A 16 0.42 -6.65 -1.11
CA PHE A 16 1.29 -5.57 -1.56
C PHE A 16 2.25 -5.15 -0.45
N VAL A 17 3.54 -5.18 -0.73
CA VAL A 17 4.59 -4.72 0.20
C VAL A 17 5.23 -3.47 -0.39
N GLY A 18 5.05 -2.34 0.29
CA GLY A 18 5.65 -1.09 -0.09
C GLY A 18 7.17 -1.12 -0.06
N ASN A 19 7.79 -0.14 -0.71
CA ASN A 19 9.24 -0.06 -0.78
C ASN A 19 9.87 0.10 0.62
N ASN A 20 11.05 -0.50 0.83
CA ASN A 20 11.85 -0.39 2.05
C ASN A 20 11.15 -0.84 3.35
N CYS A 21 10.26 -1.82 3.27
CA CYS A 21 9.67 -2.46 4.45
C CYS A 21 10.65 -3.42 5.14
N ILE A 22 10.53 -3.54 6.46
CA ILE A 22 11.34 -4.42 7.30
C ILE A 22 10.41 -5.41 8.01
N PHE A 23 10.67 -6.71 7.88
CA PHE A 23 9.95 -7.78 8.58
C PHE A 23 10.84 -8.36 9.67
N LEU A 24 10.34 -8.40 10.91
CA LEU A 24 11.05 -9.07 12.00
C LEU A 24 10.82 -10.59 11.99
N PRO A 25 11.74 -11.38 12.59
CA PRO A 25 11.57 -12.83 12.70
C PRO A 25 10.21 -13.22 13.28
N GLY A 26 9.47 -14.08 12.58
CA GLY A 26 8.16 -14.55 13.00
C GLY A 26 6.97 -13.66 12.60
N ALA A 27 7.21 -12.53 11.93
CA ALA A 27 6.15 -11.71 11.37
C ALA A 27 5.32 -12.49 10.34
N SER A 28 4.02 -12.19 10.27
CA SER A 28 3.12 -12.80 9.30
C SER A 28 2.14 -11.80 8.71
N MET A 29 1.84 -11.96 7.42
CA MET A 29 0.78 -11.25 6.73
C MET A 29 -0.26 -12.25 6.22
N GLY A 30 -1.52 -11.95 6.49
CA GLY A 30 -2.68 -12.61 5.91
C GLY A 30 -2.81 -12.36 4.40
N ASN A 31 -3.91 -12.79 3.81
CA ASN A 31 -4.20 -12.57 2.39
C ASN A 31 -4.70 -11.15 2.12
N ASN A 32 -4.52 -10.66 0.89
CA ASN A 32 -5.02 -9.36 0.41
C ASN A 32 -4.60 -8.17 1.32
N CYS A 33 -3.38 -8.21 1.82
CA CYS A 33 -2.85 -7.25 2.78
C CYS A 33 -1.99 -6.17 2.09
N ILE A 34 -2.05 -4.92 2.54
CA ILE A 34 -1.12 -3.86 2.14
C ILE A 34 -0.23 -3.44 3.32
N LEU A 35 1.09 -3.55 3.16
CA LEU A 35 2.06 -2.95 4.07
C LEU A 35 2.65 -1.68 3.42
N GLY A 36 2.38 -0.50 4.00
CA GLY A 36 2.83 0.79 3.47
C GLY A 36 4.35 0.92 3.40
N ALA A 37 4.87 1.76 2.51
CA ALA A 37 6.32 1.95 2.33
C ALA A 37 7.03 2.38 3.63
N GLY A 38 8.24 1.88 3.85
CA GLY A 38 9.07 2.18 5.01
C GLY A 38 8.59 1.57 6.33
N SER A 39 7.64 0.62 6.29
CA SER A 39 7.04 0.08 7.52
C SER A 39 7.86 -1.04 8.15
N LEU A 40 7.75 -1.18 9.48
CA LEU A 40 8.37 -2.27 10.25
C LEU A 40 7.31 -3.20 10.81
N LEU A 41 7.17 -4.39 10.23
CA LEU A 41 6.24 -5.41 10.70
C LEU A 41 6.92 -6.29 11.75
N ASN A 42 6.49 -6.13 13.01
CA ASN A 42 6.96 -6.92 14.15
C ASN A 42 5.90 -7.90 14.70
N SER A 43 4.76 -8.00 14.04
CA SER A 43 3.60 -8.76 14.49
C SER A 43 2.88 -9.43 13.30
N SER A 44 1.70 -9.98 13.58
CA SER A 44 0.83 -10.59 12.57
C SER A 44 -0.20 -9.60 12.07
N MET A 45 -0.39 -9.58 10.75
CA MET A 45 -1.36 -8.75 10.04
C MET A 45 -2.53 -9.63 9.58
N PRO A 46 -3.78 -9.34 9.98
CA PRO A 46 -4.97 -10.10 9.53
C PRO A 46 -5.28 -9.88 8.05
N ASP A 47 -6.00 -10.83 7.44
CA ASP A 47 -6.49 -10.73 6.06
C ASP A 47 -7.26 -9.42 5.79
N ASN A 48 -7.17 -8.90 4.55
CA ASN A 48 -7.92 -7.74 4.08
C ASN A 48 -7.65 -6.44 4.87
N THR A 49 -6.44 -6.26 5.39
CA THR A 49 -6.06 -5.06 6.15
C THR A 49 -4.95 -4.25 5.50
N VAL A 50 -4.83 -2.99 5.91
CA VAL A 50 -3.74 -2.09 5.54
C VAL A 50 -3.00 -1.65 6.79
N TYR A 51 -1.69 -1.87 6.82
CA TYR A 51 -0.81 -1.49 7.93
C TYR A 51 0.28 -0.55 7.43
N ALA A 52 0.70 0.40 8.26
CA ALA A 52 1.84 1.27 7.94
C ALA A 52 2.56 1.77 9.20
N GLY A 53 3.80 2.22 9.04
CA GLY A 53 4.59 2.89 10.08
C GLY A 53 5.66 2.02 10.75
N VAL A 54 6.36 2.60 11.73
CA VAL A 54 7.44 1.95 12.49
C VAL A 54 7.18 2.13 14.00
N PRO A 55 6.69 1.10 14.72
CA PRO A 55 6.21 -0.18 14.21
C PRO A 55 4.92 -0.04 13.38
N ALA A 56 4.67 -0.99 12.48
CA ALA A 56 3.51 -1.00 11.62
C ALA A 56 2.23 -1.17 12.46
N LYS A 57 1.24 -0.32 12.21
CA LYS A 57 -0.06 -0.33 12.90
C LYS A 57 -1.18 -0.44 11.88
N PHE A 58 -2.31 -1.00 12.31
CA PHE A 58 -3.55 -1.00 11.53
C PHE A 58 -3.93 0.45 11.16
N ILE A 59 -4.20 0.67 9.88
CA ILE A 59 -4.65 1.96 9.34
C ILE A 59 -6.12 1.88 8.97
N CYS A 60 -6.50 0.87 8.18
CA CYS A 60 -7.85 0.67 7.67
C CYS A 60 -7.99 -0.75 7.06
N THR A 61 -9.20 -1.13 6.67
CA THR A 61 -9.43 -2.32 5.86
C THR A 61 -9.05 -2.08 4.39
N ILE A 62 -8.95 -3.14 3.59
CA ILE A 62 -8.68 -3.05 2.16
C ILE A 62 -9.85 -2.38 1.41
N GLU A 63 -11.09 -2.60 1.85
CA GLU A 63 -12.29 -1.97 1.30
C GLU A 63 -12.26 -0.46 1.55
N GLU A 64 -12.01 -0.05 2.80
CA GLU A 64 -11.88 1.37 3.17
C GLU A 64 -10.73 2.05 2.42
N TYR A 65 -9.65 1.33 2.15
CA TYR A 65 -8.55 1.82 1.31
C TYR A 65 -8.98 2.01 -0.14
N GLY A 66 -9.73 1.05 -0.70
CA GLY A 66 -10.30 1.12 -2.04
C GLY A 66 -11.28 2.28 -2.21
N ASP A 67 -12.19 2.47 -1.24
CA ASP A 67 -13.15 3.58 -1.23
C ASP A 67 -12.44 4.94 -1.24
N LYS A 68 -11.41 5.11 -0.39
CA LYS A 68 -10.58 6.31 -0.40
C LYS A 68 -9.84 6.49 -1.73
N ALA A 69 -9.35 5.41 -2.33
CA ALA A 69 -8.67 5.49 -3.62
C ALA A 69 -9.63 5.94 -4.73
N LEU A 70 -10.87 5.46 -4.73
CA LEU A 70 -11.92 5.84 -5.68
C LEU A 70 -12.44 7.26 -5.44
N GLU A 71 -12.53 7.71 -4.18
CA GLU A 71 -12.93 9.08 -3.84
C GLU A 71 -11.88 10.10 -4.29
N ASN A 72 -10.59 9.73 -4.27
CA ASN A 72 -9.48 10.63 -4.55
C ASN A 72 -8.94 10.54 -5.99
N ASN A 73 -9.35 9.53 -6.76
CA ASN A 73 -8.90 9.34 -8.14
C ASN A 73 -10.08 9.21 -9.10
N VAL A 74 -9.79 9.36 -10.38
CA VAL A 74 -10.77 9.18 -11.45
C VAL A 74 -10.47 7.91 -12.24
N LEU A 75 -11.51 7.13 -12.50
CA LEU A 75 -11.44 6.05 -13.49
C LEU A 75 -11.26 6.66 -14.87
N TYR A 76 -10.22 6.22 -15.58
CA TYR A 76 -9.93 6.69 -16.93
C TYR A 76 -10.11 5.54 -17.94
N PRO A 77 -10.50 5.86 -19.20
CA PRO A 77 -10.52 4.87 -20.27
C PRO A 77 -9.12 4.29 -20.50
N ARG A 78 -8.96 2.96 -20.43
CA ARG A 78 -7.65 2.29 -20.59
C ARG A 78 -6.98 2.54 -21.93
N GLU A 79 -7.73 2.94 -22.96
CA GLU A 79 -7.18 3.34 -24.26
C GLU A 79 -6.18 4.52 -24.15
N LEU A 80 -6.33 5.35 -23.11
CA LEU A 80 -5.42 6.48 -22.85
C LEU A 80 -4.04 6.03 -22.34
N GLU A 81 -3.89 4.79 -21.87
CA GLU A 81 -2.60 4.26 -21.39
C GLU A 81 -1.53 4.28 -22.49
N ALA A 82 -1.94 4.20 -23.76
CA ALA A 82 -1.03 4.29 -24.91
C ALA A 82 -0.37 5.66 -25.07
N ASN A 83 -0.96 6.73 -24.51
CA ASN A 83 -0.43 8.08 -24.62
C ASN A 83 -0.46 8.80 -23.25
N ARG A 84 0.70 8.79 -22.59
CA ARG A 84 0.91 9.43 -21.28
C ARG A 84 0.44 10.88 -21.23
N HIS A 85 0.65 11.65 -22.30
CA HIS A 85 0.26 13.06 -22.32
C HIS A 85 -1.27 13.22 -22.30
N LEU A 86 -1.99 12.41 -23.08
CA LEU A 86 -3.45 12.43 -23.10
C LEU A 86 -4.04 11.88 -21.80
N LEU A 87 -3.44 10.82 -21.24
CA LEU A 87 -3.83 10.28 -19.94
C LEU A 87 -3.67 11.31 -18.82
N ASP A 88 -2.50 11.96 -18.75
CA ASP A 88 -2.23 12.97 -17.73
C ASP A 88 -3.17 14.18 -17.85
N LYS A 89 -3.48 14.59 -19.09
CA LYS A 89 -4.47 15.64 -19.36
C LYS A 89 -5.85 15.22 -18.85
N TYR A 90 -6.32 14.03 -19.23
CA TYR A 90 -7.63 13.51 -18.80
C TYR A 90 -7.72 13.41 -17.27
N ILE A 91 -6.71 12.85 -16.60
CA ILE A 91 -6.70 12.73 -15.15
C ILE A 91 -6.79 14.12 -14.51
N ARG A 92 -5.96 15.08 -14.95
CA ARG A 92 -5.98 16.45 -14.38
C ARG A 92 -7.31 17.16 -14.54
N GLU A 93 -8.00 16.96 -15.67
CA GLU A 93 -9.29 17.59 -15.95
C GLU A 93 -10.45 16.95 -15.18
N ASN A 94 -10.33 15.68 -14.78
CA ASN A 94 -11.42 14.90 -14.18
C ASN A 94 -11.14 14.48 -12.72
N LEU A 95 -10.08 14.97 -12.09
CA LEU A 95 -9.83 14.74 -10.66
C LEU A 95 -10.89 15.43 -9.79
N PRO A 96 -11.34 14.79 -8.71
CA PRO A 96 -12.39 15.33 -7.84
C PRO A 96 -11.92 16.56 -7.05
N HIS A 97 -10.61 16.71 -6.86
CA HIS A 97 -10.00 17.82 -6.12
C HIS A 97 -8.71 18.27 -6.81
N ASN A 98 -8.42 19.57 -6.73
CA ASN A 98 -7.18 20.12 -7.28
C ASN A 98 -6.02 19.96 -6.29
N TYR A 99 -5.11 19.02 -6.57
CA TYR A 99 -3.94 18.79 -5.73
C TYR A 99 -2.90 19.90 -5.88
N LYS A 100 -2.41 20.42 -4.76
CA LYS A 100 -1.24 21.31 -4.77
C LYS A 100 -0.04 20.53 -5.32
N PRO A 101 0.67 21.04 -6.33
CA PRO A 101 1.88 20.39 -6.80
C PRO A 101 2.88 20.29 -5.65
N VAL A 102 3.50 19.13 -5.51
CA VAL A 102 4.62 18.93 -4.57
C VAL A 102 5.70 19.94 -4.95
N LYS A 103 6.09 20.81 -4.01
CA LYS A 103 7.24 21.71 -4.21
C LYS A 103 8.46 20.82 -4.43
N ARG A 104 9.00 20.87 -5.65
CA ARG A 104 10.26 20.21 -5.99
C ARG A 104 11.42 20.89 -5.29
#